data_AF-A0AAE6ELF9-F1
#
_entry.id   AF-A0AAE6ELF9-F1
#
_cell.length_a   1.000
_cell.length_b   1.000
_cell.length_c   1.000
_cell.angle_alpha   90.00
_cell.angle_beta   90.00
_cell.angle_gamma   90.00
#
_symmetry.space_group_name_H-M   'P 1'
#
loop_
_entity.id
_entity.type
_entity.pdbx_description
1 polymer ?
#
loop_
_entity_poly.entity_id
_entity_poly.type
_entity_poly.pdbx_seq_one_letter_code
_entity_poly.pdbx_strand_id
1 'polypeptide(L)' 'MKSTIEIPDDLKRRLDILAERSNSTPSRIIEDALSLGRSLAWQEKWTSGVRAGMAEADAGEFVTEEEIDAVLNKYAKA' A
#
# COMPACT_ATOMS: atom_id res chain seq x y z
N MET A 1 -21.01 -0.57 11.62
CA MET A 1 -20.16 -0.57 12.84
C MET A 1 -19.55 0.82 12.97
N LYS A 2 -19.48 1.39 14.17
CA LYS A 2 -18.80 2.68 14.40
C LYS A 2 -17.40 2.38 14.94
N SER A 3 -16.37 2.74 14.18
CA SER A 3 -14.97 2.72 14.61
C SER A 3 -14.53 4.17 14.82
N THR A 4 -13.91 4.46 15.97
CA THR A 4 -13.29 5.76 16.24
C THR A 4 -11.82 5.66 15.89
N ILE A 5 -11.35 6.50 14.96
CA ILE A 5 -9.96 6.58 14.53
C ILE A 5 -9.48 8.00 14.82
N GLU A 6 -8.40 8.12 15.60
CA GLU A 6 -7.71 9.39 15.79
C GLU A 6 -6.95 9.73 14.51
N ILE A 7 -7.29 10.86 13.89
CA ILE A 7 -6.61 11.37 12.69
C ILE A 7 -5.93 12.71 13.01
N PRO A 8 -4.68 12.94 12.58
CA PRO A 8 -4.01 14.22 12.79
C PRO A 8 -4.81 15.40 12.20
N ASP A 9 -4.76 16.55 12.86
CA ASP A 9 -5.53 17.74 12.45
C ASP A 9 -5.26 18.18 11.01
N ASP A 10 -4.03 18.02 10.53
CA ASP A 10 -3.69 18.31 9.13
C ASP A 10 -4.43 17.38 8.16
N LEU A 11 -4.48 16.09 8.47
CA LEU A 11 -5.17 15.11 7.64
C LEU A 11 -6.68 15.36 7.65
N LYS A 12 -7.24 15.72 8.80
CA LYS A 12 -8.65 16.11 8.94
C LYS A 12 -8.98 17.32 8.06
N ARG A 13 -8.17 18.39 8.12
CA ARG A 13 -8.36 19.58 7.27
C ARG A 13 -8.34 19.24 5.78
N ARG A 14 -7.39 18.40 5.35
CA ARG A 14 -7.29 17.97 3.95
C ARG A 14 -8.49 17.14 3.52
N LEU A 15 -9.02 16.31 4.42
CA LEU A 15 -10.20 15.49 4.19
C LEU A 15 -11.46 16.35 4.05
N ASP A 16 -11.63 17.36 4.90
CA ASP A 16 -12.77 18.30 4.84
C ASP A 16 -12.80 19.05 3.50
N ILE A 17 -11.65 19.60 3.07
CA ILE A 17 -11.50 20.28 1.76
C ILE A 17 -11.85 19.31 0.61
N LEU A 18 -11.41 18.06 0.69
CA LEU A 18 -11.68 17.07 -0.34
C LEU A 18 -13.17 16.70 -0.37
N ALA A 19 -13.81 16.59 0.78
CA ALA A 19 -15.24 16.30 0.91
C ALA A 19 -16.09 17.41 0.25
N GLU A 20 -15.78 18.68 0.55
CA GLU A 20 -16.44 19.84 -0.05
C GLU A 20 -16.32 19.83 -1.58
N ARG A 21 -15.11 19.58 -2.10
CA ARG A 21 -14.85 19.60 -3.55
C ARG A 21 -15.46 18.43 -4.31
N SER A 22 -15.62 17.28 -3.65
CA SER A 22 -16.15 16.05 -4.25
C SER A 22 -17.64 15.84 -3.98
N ASN A 23 -18.29 16.77 -3.28
CA ASN A 23 -19.67 16.63 -2.82
C ASN A 23 -19.90 15.30 -2.06
N SER A 24 -18.92 14.91 -1.26
CA SER A 24 -18.89 13.67 -0.49
C SER A 24 -18.69 13.96 1.00
N THR A 25 -18.72 12.93 1.84
CA THR A 25 -18.43 13.07 3.27
C THR A 25 -17.02 12.57 3.60
N PRO A 26 -16.36 13.13 4.63
CA PRO A 26 -15.09 12.61 5.14
C PRO A 26 -15.11 11.10 5.39
N SER A 27 -16.18 10.59 5.98
CA SER A 27 -16.36 9.16 6.26
C SER A 27 -16.43 8.31 5.00
N ARG A 28 -17.14 8.76 3.96
CA ARG A 28 -17.24 8.06 2.67
C ARG A 28 -15.88 8.01 1.97
N ILE A 29 -15.12 9.10 2.00
CA ILE A 29 -13.77 9.16 1.43
C ILE A 29 -12.83 8.21 2.18
N ILE A 30 -12.88 8.17 3.52
CA ILE A 30 -12.10 7.22 4.32
C ILE A 30 -12.51 5.78 3.99
N GLU A 31 -13.81 5.50 3.93
CA GLU A 31 -14.32 4.18 3.60
C GLU A 31 -13.84 3.73 2.21
N ASP A 32 -13.93 4.59 1.19
CA ASP A 32 -13.47 4.30 -0.16
C ASP A 32 -11.94 4.11 -0.18
N ALA A 33 -11.18 4.95 0.52
CA ALA A 33 -9.73 4.83 0.62
C ALA A 33 -9.31 3.52 1.31
N LEU A 34 -10.01 3.13 2.39
CA LEU A 34 -9.78 1.87 3.08
C LEU A 34 -10.23 0.68 2.25
N SER A 35 -11.35 0.78 1.52
CA SER A 35 -11.90 -0.34 0.75
C SER A 35 -11.18 -0.57 -0.58
N LEU A 36 -10.62 0.49 -1.18
CA LEU A 36 -10.04 0.44 -2.53
C LEU A 36 -8.54 0.78 -2.55
N GLY A 37 -8.09 1.74 -1.76
CA GLY A 37 -6.70 2.23 -1.79
C GLY A 37 -5.73 1.38 -0.96
N ARG A 38 -6.22 0.73 0.10
CA ARG A 38 -5.48 -0.18 0.98
C ARG A 38 -6.42 -1.19 1.63
N SER A 39 -7.24 -1.88 0.81
CA SER A 39 -8.19 -2.89 1.30
C SER A 39 -7.52 -3.86 2.28
N LEU A 40 -8.25 -4.30 3.30
CA LEU A 40 -7.72 -5.26 4.27
C LEU A 40 -7.15 -6.49 3.54
N ALA A 41 -7.90 -7.00 2.56
CA ALA A 41 -7.46 -8.09 1.69
C ALA A 41 -6.15 -7.77 0.93
N TRP A 42 -5.98 -6.53 0.44
CA TRP A 42 -4.74 -6.11 -0.20
C TRP A 42 -3.58 -6.01 0.81
N GLN A 43 -3.82 -5.46 2.02
CA GLN A 43 -2.80 -5.36 3.07
C GLN A 43 -2.37 -6.74 3.58
N GLU A 44 -3.30 -7.67 3.74
CA GLU A 44 -3.02 -9.06 4.11
C GLU A 44 -2.18 -9.74 3.03
N LYS A 45 -2.58 -9.61 1.75
CA LYS A 45 -1.82 -10.16 0.62
C LYS A 45 -0.43 -9.55 0.51
N TRP A 46 -0.32 -8.23 0.62
CA TRP A 46 0.96 -7.50 0.58
C TRP A 46 1.86 -7.95 1.73
N THR A 47 1.36 -7.97 2.97
CA THR A 47 2.14 -8.36 4.15
C THR A 47 2.58 -9.82 4.07
N SER A 48 1.71 -10.71 3.59
CA SER A 48 2.04 -12.11 3.34
C SER A 48 3.16 -12.25 2.31
N GLY A 49 3.05 -11.54 1.18
CA GLY A 49 4.09 -11.53 0.14
C GLY A 49 5.43 -11.00 0.63
N VAL A 50 5.44 -9.91 1.40
CA VAL A 50 6.67 -9.37 2.02
C VAL A 50 7.30 -10.40 2.96
N ARG A 51 6.50 -11.05 3.81
CA ARG A 51 7.02 -12.08 4.74
C ARG A 51 7.59 -13.29 4.00
N ALA A 52 6.93 -13.74 2.93
CA ALA A 52 7.42 -14.83 2.10
C ALA A 52 8.77 -14.48 1.47
N GLY A 53 8.88 -13.31 0.82
CA GLY A 53 10.14 -12.86 0.23
C GLY A 53 11.26 -12.67 1.26
N MET A 54 10.95 -12.20 2.47
CA MET A 54 11.94 -12.15 3.56
C MET A 54 12.44 -13.54 3.94
N ALA A 55 11.55 -14.54 4.05
CA ALA A 55 11.94 -15.90 4.39
C ALA A 55 12.79 -16.55 3.28
N GLU A 56 12.43 -16.32 2.01
CA GLU A 56 13.23 -16.75 0.86
C GLU A 56 14.62 -16.08 0.88
N ALA A 57 14.70 -14.79 1.26
CA ALA A 57 15.97 -14.08 1.34
C ALA A 57 16.86 -14.60 2.47
N ASP A 58 16.29 -14.85 3.65
CA ASP A 58 17.00 -15.44 4.77
C ASP A 58 17.52 -16.87 4.45
N ALA A 59 16.81 -17.60 3.57
CA ALA A 59 17.23 -18.90 3.06
C ALA A 59 18.24 -18.85 1.90
N GLY A 60 18.48 -17.67 1.32
CA GLY A 60 19.29 -17.52 0.11
C GLY A 60 18.59 -17.96 -1.18
N GLU A 61 17.26 -18.09 -1.15
CA GLU A 61 16.40 -18.57 -2.24
C GLU A 61 15.55 -17.46 -2.88
N PHE A 62 15.72 -16.19 -2.47
CA PHE A 62 14.90 -15.07 -2.93
C PHE A 62 15.01 -14.77 -4.42
N VAL A 63 16.20 -14.95 -4.98
CA VAL A 63 16.48 -14.64 -6.39
C VAL A 63 17.71 -15.42 -6.83
N THR A 64 17.74 -15.88 -8.08
CA THR A 64 18.94 -16.50 -8.64
C THR A 64 19.89 -15.47 -9.25
N GLU A 65 21.15 -15.85 -9.49
CA GLU A 65 22.12 -14.97 -10.14
C GLU A 65 21.67 -14.57 -11.56
N GLU A 66 21.07 -15.50 -12.30
CA GLU A 66 20.57 -15.24 -13.66
C GLU A 66 19.43 -14.21 -13.68
N GLU A 67 18.56 -14.22 -12.67
CA GLU A 67 17.49 -13.24 -12.52
C GLU A 67 18.04 -11.85 -12.20
N ILE A 68 19.08 -11.76 -11.36
CA ILE A 68 19.79 -10.50 -11.09
C ILE A 68 20.43 -9.96 -12.37
N ASP A 69 21.14 -10.81 -13.12
CA ASP A 69 21.78 -10.42 -14.38
C ASP A 69 20.75 -9.94 -15.41
N ALA A 70 19.58 -10.57 -15.50
CA ALA A 70 18.51 -10.13 -16.38
C ALA A 70 18.02 -8.72 -16.03
N VAL A 71 17.86 -8.41 -14.73
CA VAL A 71 17.47 -7.08 -14.26
C VAL A 71 18.54 -6.04 -14.57
N LEU A 72 19.80 -6.32 -14.25
CA LEU A 72 20.92 -5.40 -14.51
C LEU A 72 21.05 -5.09 -16.01
N ASN A 73 20.97 -6.11 -16.86
CA ASN A 73 21.04 -5.95 -18.32
C ASN A 73 19.88 -5.13 -18.89
N LYS A 74 18.68 -5.25 -18.32
CA LYS A 74 17.51 -4.47 -18.74
C LYS A 74 17.72 -2.96 -18.56
N TYR A 75 18.39 -2.56 -17.48
CA TYR A 75 18.60 -1.13 -17.14
C TYR A 75 19.97 -0.59 -17.53
N ALA A 76 20.93 -1.44 -17.90
CA ALA A 76 22.26 -1.02 -18.36
C ALA A 76 22.25 -0.24 -19.69
N LYS A 77 21.13 -0.25 -20.44
CA LYS A 77 20.94 0.50 -21.70
C LYS A 77 20.09 1.76 -21.52
N ALA A 78 19.74 2.14 -20.29
CA ALA A 78 18.98 3.35 -19.98
C ALA A 78 19.90 4.56 -19.72
#